data_AF-A0A9E5G3I9-F1
#
_entry.id   AF-A0A9E5G3I9-F1
#
_cell.length_a   1.000
_cell.length_b   1.000
_cell.length_c   1.000
_cell.angle_alpha   90.00
_cell.angle_beta   90.00
_cell.angle_gamma   90.00
#
_symmetry.space_group_name_H-M   'P 1'
#
loop_
_entity.id
_entity.type
_entity.pdbx_description
1 polymer ?
#
loop_
_entity_poly.entity_id
_entity_poly.type
_entity_poly.pdbx_seq_one_letter_code
_entity_poly.pdbx_strand_id
1 'polypeptide(L)'
;MYLPFLMLRLWGWPGFWAFFVPNVLGCAAFGFVLDGQRSRALAARLGWMCALFSAVTVAYQCYFAGWAAQYFLIGPNISSETLAPGALNTIAATGTPIAFIIIGLLLALRGNAFWRTAGTAVTLLSALVVLLPGGVDLTPVGERTPITPMIESLPLAFAFPTLCAGFFLTPYFDLTFHRAAQQATSPRIAFATFGLTFAAML
;
A
#
# COMPACT_ATOMS: atom_id res chain seq x y z
N MET A 1 1.45 2.33 3.34
CA MET A 1 1.47 0.85 3.23
C MET A 1 1.88 0.27 4.57
N TYR A 2 1.17 -0.74 5.09
CA TYR A 2 1.49 -1.35 6.39
C TYR A 2 2.45 -2.55 6.27
N LEU A 3 2.51 -3.17 5.09
CA LEU A 3 3.28 -4.38 4.83
C LEU A 3 4.77 -4.29 5.20
N PRO A 4 5.51 -3.18 4.94
CA PRO A 4 6.92 -3.08 5.34
C PRO A 4 7.11 -3.22 6.86
N PHE A 5 6.25 -2.57 7.65
CA PHE A 5 6.26 -2.66 9.12
C PHE A 5 5.92 -4.07 9.60
N LEU A 6 4.97 -4.73 8.94
CA LEU A 6 4.65 -6.12 9.23
C LEU A 6 5.86 -7.02 8.95
N MET A 7 6.53 -6.87 7.81
CA MET A 7 7.73 -7.66 7.48
C MET A 7 8.88 -7.43 8.47
N LEU A 8 9.12 -6.17 8.86
CA LEU A 8 10.08 -5.82 9.92
C LEU A 8 9.72 -6.49 11.25
N ARG A 9 8.44 -6.50 11.61
CA ARG A 9 7.98 -7.12 12.85
C ARG A 9 8.05 -8.66 12.81
N LEU A 10 7.79 -9.27 11.66
CA LEU A 10 7.77 -10.73 11.52
C LEU A 10 9.17 -11.33 11.37
N TRP A 11 10.03 -10.74 10.53
CA TRP A 11 11.34 -11.27 10.15
C TRP A 11 12.50 -10.29 10.29
N GLY A 12 12.29 -9.12 10.91
CA GLY A 12 13.32 -8.10 11.05
C GLY A 12 13.73 -7.48 9.70
N TRP A 13 14.96 -6.95 9.66
CA TRP A 13 15.56 -6.38 8.45
C TRP A 13 15.59 -7.33 7.24
N PRO A 14 15.87 -8.64 7.38
CA PRO A 14 15.77 -9.56 6.24
C PRO A 14 14.38 -9.56 5.59
N GLY A 15 13.31 -9.54 6.39
CA GLY A 15 11.94 -9.43 5.90
C GLY A 15 11.69 -8.12 5.15
N PHE A 16 12.20 -7.01 5.68
CA PHE A 16 12.12 -5.72 5.01
C PHE A 16 12.77 -5.76 3.62
N TRP A 17 14.00 -6.27 3.49
CA TRP A 17 14.68 -6.36 2.20
C TRP A 17 13.99 -7.31 1.23
N ALA A 18 13.46 -8.43 1.74
CA ALA A 18 12.66 -9.38 0.96
C ALA A 18 11.37 -8.76 0.40
N PHE A 19 10.84 -7.73 1.04
CA PHE A 19 9.74 -6.92 0.52
C PHE A 19 10.26 -5.81 -0.41
N PHE A 20 11.20 -5.00 0.07
CA PHE A 20 11.64 -3.76 -0.56
C PHE A 20 12.20 -3.99 -1.96
N VAL A 21 13.16 -4.92 -2.09
CA VAL A 21 13.90 -5.14 -3.33
C VAL A 21 12.99 -5.58 -4.47
N PRO A 22 12.25 -6.71 -4.38
CA PRO A 22 11.41 -7.16 -5.49
C PRO A 22 10.23 -6.22 -5.75
N ASN A 23 9.73 -5.49 -4.75
CA ASN A 23 8.63 -4.55 -4.93
C ASN A 23 9.06 -3.31 -5.72
N VAL A 24 10.13 -2.64 -5.28
CA VAL A 24 10.68 -1.47 -6.00
C VAL A 24 11.12 -1.88 -7.40
N LEU A 25 11.83 -2.99 -7.54
CA LEU A 25 12.30 -3.47 -8.85
C LEU A 25 11.14 -3.88 -9.75
N GLY A 26 10.14 -4.60 -9.24
CA GLY A 26 8.95 -4.99 -10.02
C GLY A 26 8.21 -3.77 -10.54
N CYS A 27 8.01 -2.77 -9.69
CA CYS A 27 7.36 -1.52 -10.08
C CYS A 27 8.15 -0.75 -11.14
N ALA A 28 9.47 -0.61 -10.95
CA ALA A 28 10.32 0.09 -11.90
C ALA A 28 10.43 -0.66 -13.24
N ALA A 29 10.65 -1.97 -13.19
CA ALA A 29 10.84 -2.83 -14.37
C ALA A 29 9.61 -2.86 -15.28
N PHE A 30 8.41 -2.69 -14.74
CA PHE A 30 7.17 -2.64 -15.51
C PHE A 30 7.25 -1.67 -16.70
N GLY A 31 7.75 -0.45 -16.48
CA GLY A 31 7.89 0.57 -17.55
C GLY A 31 9.03 0.29 -18.55
N PHE A 32 9.95 -0.62 -18.23
CA PHE A 32 10.98 -1.09 -19.16
C PHE A 32 10.48 -2.24 -20.03
N VAL A 33 9.60 -3.09 -19.49
CA VAL A 33 9.05 -4.27 -20.18
C VAL A 33 7.85 -3.89 -21.07
N LEU A 34 6.94 -3.06 -20.56
CA LEU A 34 5.71 -2.68 -21.24
C LEU A 34 5.73 -1.22 -21.69
N ASP A 35 5.63 -1.02 -23.00
CA ASP A 35 5.24 0.26 -23.57
C ASP A 35 3.71 0.45 -23.51
N GLY A 36 3.23 1.65 -23.86
CA GLY A 36 1.81 1.96 -23.80
C GLY A 36 0.92 1.08 -24.68
N GLN A 37 1.43 0.59 -25.82
CA GLN A 37 0.65 -0.28 -26.72
C GLN A 37 0.59 -1.72 -26.20
N ARG A 38 1.71 -2.27 -25.75
CA ARG A 38 1.79 -3.61 -25.12
C ARG A 38 0.97 -3.65 -23.83
N SER A 39 1.03 -2.57 -23.05
CA SER A 39 0.18 -2.40 -21.86
C SER A 39 -1.30 -2.47 -22.20
N ARG A 40 -1.77 -1.77 -23.26
CA ARG A 40 -3.17 -1.85 -23.73
C ARG A 40 -3.56 -3.27 -24.14
N ALA A 41 -2.71 -3.92 -24.94
CA ALA A 41 -2.97 -5.28 -25.42
C ALA A 41 -3.05 -6.30 -24.26
N LEU A 42 -2.14 -6.20 -23.29
CA LEU A 42 -2.13 -7.07 -22.13
C LEU A 42 -3.35 -6.84 -21.23
N ALA A 43 -3.68 -5.58 -20.94
CA ALA A 43 -4.86 -5.23 -20.13
C ALA A 43 -6.17 -5.68 -20.79
N ALA A 44 -6.27 -5.60 -22.13
CA ALA A 44 -7.43 -6.12 -22.85
C ALA A 44 -7.55 -7.65 -22.73
N ARG A 45 -6.43 -8.37 -22.71
CA ARG A 45 -6.40 -9.84 -22.61
C ARG A 45 -6.66 -10.34 -21.18
N LEU A 46 -6.12 -9.65 -20.18
CA LEU A 46 -6.18 -10.06 -18.77
C LEU A 46 -7.21 -9.26 -17.95
N GLY A 47 -8.09 -8.48 -18.60
CA GLY A 47 -8.91 -7.47 -17.94
C GLY A 47 -9.73 -7.98 -16.75
N TRP A 48 -10.27 -9.20 -16.81
CA TRP A 48 -10.99 -9.80 -15.69
C TRP A 48 -10.07 -10.12 -14.49
N MET A 49 -8.83 -10.56 -14.75
CA MET A 49 -7.84 -10.82 -13.70
C MET A 49 -7.41 -9.52 -13.04
N CYS A 50 -7.20 -8.47 -13.83
CA CYS A 50 -6.89 -7.14 -13.31
C CYS A 50 -8.04 -6.55 -12.48
N ALA A 51 -9.29 -6.78 -12.89
CA ALA A 51 -10.47 -6.37 -12.14
C ALA A 51 -10.59 -7.13 -10.81
N LEU A 52 -10.38 -8.45 -10.82
CA LEU A 52 -10.37 -9.27 -9.62
C LEU A 52 -9.26 -8.84 -8.65
N PHE A 53 -8.04 -8.62 -9.16
CA PHE A 53 -6.92 -8.11 -8.38
C PHE A 53 -7.24 -6.76 -7.72
N SER A 54 -7.86 -5.85 -8.48
CA SER A 54 -8.31 -4.56 -7.94
C SER A 54 -9.38 -4.72 -6.85
N ALA A 55 -10.37 -5.61 -7.06
CA ALA A 55 -11.41 -5.88 -6.08
C ALA A 55 -10.83 -6.45 -4.77
N VAL A 56 -9.91 -7.41 -4.86
CA VAL A 56 -9.21 -7.99 -3.70
C VAL A 56 -8.39 -6.91 -2.98
N THR A 57 -7.70 -6.04 -3.72
CA THR A 57 -6.93 -4.94 -3.14
C THR A 57 -7.83 -3.96 -2.39
N VAL A 58 -8.98 -3.57 -2.98
CA VAL A 58 -9.95 -2.68 -2.31
C VAL A 58 -10.52 -3.34 -1.06
N ALA A 59 -10.89 -4.62 -1.12
CA ALA A 59 -11.41 -5.37 0.02
C ALA A 59 -10.39 -5.43 1.16
N TYR A 60 -9.11 -5.66 0.84
CA TYR A 60 -8.01 -5.61 1.80
C TYR A 60 -7.89 -4.24 2.47
N GLN A 61 -7.89 -3.15 1.69
CA GLN A 61 -7.81 -1.79 2.26
C GLN A 61 -9.02 -1.46 3.15
N CYS A 62 -10.21 -1.89 2.73
CA CYS A 62 -11.44 -1.73 3.51
C CYS A 62 -11.36 -2.48 4.84
N TYR A 63 -10.93 -3.74 4.83
CA TYR A 63 -10.73 -4.53 6.05
C TYR A 63 -9.77 -3.82 7.02
N PHE A 64 -8.62 -3.37 6.51
CA PHE A 64 -7.64 -2.66 7.33
C PHE A 64 -8.16 -1.32 7.87
N ALA A 65 -8.92 -0.56 7.08
CA ALA A 65 -9.53 0.69 7.52
C ALA A 65 -10.53 0.46 8.66
N GLY A 66 -11.37 -0.58 8.55
CA GLY A 66 -12.30 -0.97 9.62
C GLY A 66 -11.57 -1.40 10.90
N TRP A 67 -10.56 -2.26 10.78
CA TRP A 67 -9.72 -2.67 11.91
C TRP A 67 -9.00 -1.48 12.57
N ALA A 68 -8.41 -0.60 11.77
CA ALA A 68 -7.71 0.58 12.27
C ALA A 68 -8.68 1.56 12.95
N ALA A 69 -9.90 1.74 12.42
CA ALA A 69 -10.92 2.57 13.05
C ALA A 69 -11.31 2.04 14.44
N GLN A 70 -11.52 0.73 14.56
CA GLN A 70 -11.79 0.09 15.86
C GLN A 70 -10.63 0.33 16.84
N TYR A 71 -9.40 0.10 16.39
CA TYR A 71 -8.24 0.17 17.27
C TYR A 71 -7.88 1.61 17.69
N PHE A 72 -7.87 2.55 16.75
CA PHE A 72 -7.36 3.91 16.97
C PHE A 72 -8.44 4.96 17.24
N LEU A 73 -9.68 4.80 16.73
CA LEU A 73 -10.75 5.79 16.95
C LEU A 73 -11.65 5.43 18.12
N ILE A 74 -11.96 4.14 18.30
CA ILE A 74 -12.81 3.66 19.40
C ILE A 74 -11.94 3.21 20.58
N GLY A 75 -10.89 2.44 20.34
CA GLY A 75 -10.06 1.91 21.40
C GLY A 75 -10.75 0.80 22.24
N PRO A 76 -9.99 0.07 23.07
CA PRO A 76 -10.46 -1.16 23.70
C PRO A 76 -11.51 -0.96 24.81
N ASN A 77 -11.65 0.25 25.35
CA ASN A 77 -12.39 0.50 26.60
C ASN A 77 -13.56 1.48 26.46
N ILE A 78 -13.94 1.90 25.25
CA ILE A 78 -15.07 2.82 25.08
C ILE A 78 -16.39 2.03 25.06
N SER A 79 -17.10 2.08 26.19
CA SER A 79 -18.51 1.65 26.30
C SER A 79 -19.43 2.86 26.22
N SER A 80 -20.53 2.74 25.48
CA SER A 80 -21.61 3.73 25.49
C SER A 80 -22.71 3.28 26.46
N GLU A 81 -23.25 4.21 27.24
CA GLU A 81 -24.42 3.96 28.10
C GLU A 81 -25.71 3.78 27.28
N THR A 82 -25.74 4.29 26.05
CA THR A 82 -26.95 4.32 25.19
C THR A 82 -26.97 3.23 24.12
N LEU A 83 -25.82 2.65 23.78
CA LEU A 83 -25.71 1.64 22.73
C LEU A 83 -25.39 0.27 23.32
N ALA A 84 -25.82 -0.79 22.65
CA ALA A 84 -25.47 -2.15 23.02
C ALA A 84 -23.94 -2.35 23.08
N PRO A 85 -23.43 -3.20 24.00
CA PRO A 85 -22.00 -3.49 24.08
C PRO A 85 -21.45 -3.92 22.71
N GLY A 86 -20.35 -3.29 22.28
CA GLY A 86 -19.72 -3.56 20.98
C GLY A 86 -20.38 -2.91 19.75
N ALA A 87 -21.51 -2.22 19.89
CA ALA A 87 -22.16 -1.54 18.76
C ALA A 87 -21.26 -0.50 18.10
N LEU A 88 -20.51 0.28 18.88
CA LEU A 88 -19.52 1.24 18.37
C LEU A 88 -18.42 0.56 17.55
N ASN A 89 -17.95 -0.62 17.98
CA ASN A 89 -16.97 -1.40 17.23
C ASN A 89 -17.55 -1.93 15.92
N THR A 90 -18.80 -2.38 15.91
CA THR A 90 -19.49 -2.82 14.68
C THR A 90 -19.68 -1.64 13.72
N ILE A 91 -20.08 -0.48 14.23
CA ILE A 91 -20.24 0.74 13.43
C ILE A 91 -18.90 1.16 12.84
N ALA A 92 -17.81 1.15 13.61
CA ALA A 92 -16.47 1.46 13.09
C ALA A 92 -16.02 0.44 12.03
N ALA A 93 -16.17 -0.85 12.30
CA ALA A 93 -15.77 -1.90 11.36
C ALA A 93 -16.53 -1.91 10.04
N THR A 94 -17.79 -1.42 10.02
CA THR A 94 -18.63 -1.45 8.81
C THR A 94 -18.76 -0.07 8.16
N GLY A 95 -18.96 0.97 8.97
CA GLY A 95 -19.11 2.35 8.53
C GLY A 95 -17.85 2.92 7.90
N THR A 96 -16.66 2.64 8.45
CA THR A 96 -15.40 3.14 7.87
C THR A 96 -15.14 2.59 6.47
N PRO A 97 -15.22 1.26 6.22
CA PRO A 97 -15.16 0.72 4.86
C PRO A 97 -16.17 1.33 3.88
N ILE A 98 -17.43 1.45 4.30
CA ILE A 98 -18.50 2.01 3.46
C ILE A 98 -18.17 3.47 3.09
N ALA A 99 -17.75 4.27 4.07
CA ALA A 99 -17.34 5.65 3.83
C ALA A 99 -16.15 5.72 2.85
N PHE A 100 -15.16 4.84 3.00
CA PHE A 100 -14.00 4.80 2.11
C PHE A 100 -14.38 4.42 0.68
N ILE A 101 -15.30 3.45 0.49
CA ILE A 101 -15.81 3.09 -0.83
C ILE A 101 -16.56 4.28 -1.45
N ILE A 102 -17.45 4.94 -0.70
CA ILE A 102 -18.21 6.10 -1.20
C ILE A 102 -17.25 7.23 -1.60
N ILE A 103 -16.31 7.59 -0.72
CA ILE A 103 -15.30 8.62 -1.02
C ILE A 103 -14.46 8.20 -2.24
N GLY A 104 -14.03 6.94 -2.31
CA GLY A 104 -13.29 6.40 -3.44
C GLY A 104 -14.05 6.51 -4.76
N LEU A 105 -15.34 6.19 -4.76
CA LEU A 105 -16.22 6.35 -5.93
C LEU A 105 -16.38 7.82 -6.32
N LEU A 106 -16.60 8.72 -5.36
CA LEU A 106 -16.69 10.16 -5.63
C LEU A 106 -15.38 10.72 -6.20
N LEU A 107 -14.23 10.27 -5.67
CA LEU A 107 -12.91 10.64 -6.17
C LEU A 107 -12.62 10.03 -7.55
N ALA A 108 -13.13 8.84 -7.85
CA ALA A 108 -12.98 8.19 -9.16
C ALA A 108 -13.64 8.99 -10.29
N LEU A 109 -14.65 9.82 -9.98
CA LEU A 109 -15.28 10.74 -10.94
C LEU A 109 -14.39 11.96 -11.28
N ARG A 110 -13.28 12.17 -10.56
CA ARG A 110 -12.39 13.32 -10.78
C ARG A 110 -11.45 13.06 -11.96
N GLY A 111 -11.23 14.10 -12.77
CA GLY A 111 -10.36 14.03 -13.94
C GLY A 111 -8.86 13.89 -13.63
N ASN A 112 -8.07 13.54 -14.64
CA ASN A 112 -6.62 13.32 -14.51
C ASN A 112 -5.86 14.53 -13.94
N ALA A 113 -6.28 15.75 -14.26
CA ALA A 113 -5.64 16.97 -13.78
C ALA A 113 -5.71 17.09 -12.25
N PHE A 114 -6.86 16.76 -11.65
CA PHE A 114 -7.03 16.73 -10.21
C PHE A 114 -6.05 15.73 -9.57
N TRP A 115 -5.99 14.50 -10.09
CA TRP A 115 -5.13 13.45 -9.56
C TRP A 115 -3.64 13.77 -9.72
N ARG A 116 -3.24 14.41 -10.81
CA ARG A 116 -1.86 14.86 -11.01
C ARG A 116 -1.47 15.90 -9.95
N THR A 117 -2.31 16.90 -9.73
CA THR A 117 -2.04 17.95 -8.74
C THR A 117 -2.06 17.38 -7.33
N ALA A 118 -3.10 16.61 -6.97
CA ALA A 118 -3.23 15.99 -5.66
C ALA A 118 -2.06 15.03 -5.38
N GLY A 119 -1.69 14.17 -6.32
CA GLY A 119 -0.57 13.25 -6.18
C GLY A 119 0.78 13.97 -6.01
N THR A 120 1.00 15.04 -6.78
CA THR A 120 2.21 15.87 -6.63
C THR A 120 2.26 16.53 -5.27
N ALA A 121 1.15 17.15 -4.84
CA ALA A 121 1.06 17.80 -3.54
C ALA A 121 1.28 16.81 -2.40
N VAL A 122 0.63 15.64 -2.42
CA VAL A 122 0.82 14.58 -1.42
C VAL A 122 2.28 14.10 -1.39
N THR A 123 2.91 13.92 -2.54
CA THR A 123 4.32 13.49 -2.61
C THR A 123 5.24 14.54 -1.97
N LEU A 124 5.09 15.81 -2.34
CA LEU A 124 5.92 16.90 -1.79
C LEU A 124 5.69 17.11 -0.29
N LEU A 125 4.45 16.99 0.17
CA LEU A 125 4.10 17.17 1.58
C LEU A 125 4.38 15.94 2.44
N SER A 126 4.64 14.77 1.84
CA SER A 126 4.87 13.53 2.58
C SER A 126 6.06 13.60 3.55
N ALA A 127 7.10 14.36 3.21
CA ALA A 127 8.26 14.57 4.09
C ALA A 127 7.90 15.29 5.40
N LEU A 128 6.81 16.06 5.42
CA LEU A 128 6.34 16.76 6.62
C LEU A 128 5.79 15.80 7.68
N VAL A 129 5.51 14.54 7.33
CA VAL A 129 5.09 13.51 8.29
C VAL A 129 6.13 13.32 9.40
N VAL A 130 7.41 13.56 9.11
CA VAL A 130 8.49 13.49 10.12
C VAL A 130 8.30 14.52 11.24
N LEU A 131 7.61 15.63 10.97
CA LEU A 131 7.33 16.68 11.95
C LEU A 131 6.14 16.33 12.87
N LEU A 132 5.39 15.28 12.56
CA LEU A 132 4.27 14.83 13.40
C LEU A 132 4.78 14.08 14.64
N PRO A 133 4.01 14.05 15.73
CA PRO A 133 4.34 13.23 16.90
C PRO A 133 4.61 11.77 16.51
N GLY A 134 5.81 11.27 16.83
CA GLY A 134 6.26 9.92 16.46
C GLY A 134 6.92 9.80 15.08
N GLY A 135 7.08 10.92 14.34
CA GLY A 135 7.76 10.94 13.03
C GLY A 135 9.28 10.83 13.11
N VAL A 136 9.87 11.13 14.27
CA VAL A 136 11.30 10.92 14.56
C VAL A 136 11.43 10.18 15.89
N ASP A 137 12.15 9.06 15.85
CA ASP A 137 12.59 8.38 17.06
C ASP A 137 13.86 9.06 17.58
N LEU A 138 13.70 9.91 18.60
CA LEU A 138 14.80 10.63 19.26
C LEU A 138 15.48 9.80 20.36
N THR A 139 15.06 8.55 20.56
CA THR A 139 15.72 7.68 21.54
C THR A 139 17.18 7.44 21.11
N PRO A 140 18.15 7.57 22.04
CA PRO A 140 19.54 7.23 21.79
C PRO A 140 19.66 5.79 21.27
N VAL A 141 20.57 5.55 20.32
CA VAL A 141 20.72 4.23 19.69
C VAL A 141 20.94 3.10 20.71
N GLY A 142 21.61 3.40 21.83
CA GLY A 142 21.84 2.43 22.92
C GLY A 142 20.61 2.10 23.77
N GLU A 143 19.53 2.89 23.69
CA GLU A 143 18.28 2.70 24.41
C GLU A 143 17.16 2.14 23.53
N ARG A 144 17.40 2.01 22.22
CA ARG A 144 16.43 1.45 21.27
C ARG A 144 16.27 -0.04 21.53
N THR A 145 15.02 -0.46 21.76
CA THR A 145 14.68 -1.88 21.81
C THR A 145 15.01 -2.53 20.46
N PRO A 146 15.86 -3.58 20.44
CA PRO A 146 16.19 -4.25 19.19
C PRO A 146 14.94 -4.85 18.57
N ILE A 147 14.81 -4.72 17.24
CA ILE A 147 13.72 -5.34 16.48
C ILE A 147 13.88 -6.86 16.59
N THR A 148 13.09 -7.46 17.47
CA THR A 148 13.07 -8.90 17.70
C THR A 148 11.99 -9.51 16.81
N PRO A 149 12.34 -10.39 15.86
CA PRO A 149 11.36 -11.02 14.96
C PRO A 149 10.31 -11.81 15.73
N MET A 150 9.04 -11.70 15.33
CA MET A 150 7.95 -12.46 15.97
C MET A 150 7.87 -13.93 15.51
N ILE A 151 8.35 -14.25 14.30
CA ILE A 151 8.28 -15.61 13.75
C ILE A 151 9.69 -16.17 13.64
N GLU A 152 10.09 -16.95 14.62
CA GLU A 152 11.34 -17.72 14.56
C GLU A 152 11.22 -18.97 13.66
N SER A 153 10.00 -19.50 13.48
CA SER A 153 9.77 -20.87 12.98
C SER A 153 9.40 -21.02 11.51
N LEU A 154 8.95 -19.96 10.82
CA LEU A 154 8.78 -19.98 9.37
C LEU A 154 9.98 -19.26 8.73
N PRO A 155 10.96 -20.00 8.17
CA PRO A 155 12.11 -19.37 7.56
C PRO A 155 11.67 -18.50 6.40
N LEU A 156 12.11 -17.24 6.40
CA LEU A 156 11.90 -16.30 5.31
C LEU A 156 12.22 -16.92 3.94
N ALA A 157 13.21 -17.81 3.89
CA ALA A 157 13.59 -18.56 2.70
C ALA A 157 12.41 -19.31 2.02
N PHE A 158 11.44 -19.82 2.79
CA PHE A 158 10.26 -20.48 2.23
C PHE A 158 9.22 -19.50 1.70
N ALA A 159 9.06 -18.34 2.34
CA ALA A 159 8.11 -17.31 1.91
C ALA A 159 8.67 -16.47 0.74
N PHE A 160 9.99 -16.34 0.65
CA PHE A 160 10.67 -15.45 -0.27
C PHE A 160 10.30 -15.68 -1.75
N PRO A 161 10.26 -16.90 -2.30
CA PRO A 161 9.87 -17.12 -3.69
C PRO A 161 8.45 -16.61 -3.99
N THR A 162 7.51 -16.85 -3.08
CA THR A 162 6.13 -16.40 -3.20
C THR A 162 6.02 -14.88 -3.11
N LEU A 163 6.79 -14.25 -2.21
CA LEU A 163 6.87 -12.79 -2.10
C LEU A 163 7.43 -12.17 -3.39
N CYS A 164 8.54 -12.70 -3.91
CA CYS A 164 9.12 -12.23 -5.15
C CYS A 164 8.14 -12.38 -6.32
N ALA A 165 7.53 -13.55 -6.47
CA ALA A 165 6.53 -13.79 -7.52
C ALA A 165 5.37 -12.78 -7.41
N GLY A 166 4.84 -12.58 -6.21
CA GLY A 166 3.81 -11.60 -5.93
C GLY A 166 4.22 -10.18 -6.34
N PHE A 167 5.36 -9.68 -5.85
CA PHE A 167 5.80 -8.31 -6.09
C PHE A 167 6.20 -8.04 -7.55
N PHE A 168 6.76 -9.01 -8.26
CA PHE A 168 7.05 -8.87 -9.68
C PHE A 168 5.78 -8.91 -10.55
N LEU A 169 4.78 -9.71 -10.16
CA LEU A 169 3.54 -9.85 -10.93
C LEU A 169 2.50 -8.77 -10.62
N THR A 170 2.51 -8.21 -9.41
CA THR A 170 1.53 -7.20 -8.97
C THR A 170 1.36 -6.04 -9.97
N PRO A 171 2.43 -5.41 -10.49
CA PRO A 171 2.30 -4.35 -11.50
C PRO A 171 1.54 -4.77 -12.76
N TYR A 172 1.59 -6.03 -13.16
CA TYR A 172 0.93 -6.55 -14.37
C TYR A 172 -0.56 -6.82 -14.20
N PHE A 173 -1.04 -6.92 -12.95
CA PHE A 173 -2.47 -7.05 -12.66
C PHE A 173 -3.07 -5.71 -12.22
N ASP A 174 -2.25 -4.71 -11.92
CA ASP A 174 -2.71 -3.41 -11.46
C ASP A 174 -3.10 -2.49 -12.64
N LEU A 175 -4.40 -2.17 -12.73
CA LEU A 175 -4.94 -1.27 -13.76
C LEU A 175 -4.37 0.15 -13.66
N THR A 176 -3.91 0.59 -12.48
CA THR A 176 -3.30 1.92 -12.31
C THR A 176 -1.94 1.99 -12.97
N PHE A 177 -1.13 0.93 -12.88
CA PHE A 177 0.14 0.79 -13.59
C PHE A 177 -0.07 0.79 -15.10
N HIS A 178 -1.04 0.01 -15.58
CA HIS A 178 -1.40 0.02 -17.00
C HIS A 178 -1.81 1.40 -17.49
N ARG A 179 -2.69 2.10 -16.75
CA ARG A 179 -3.11 3.47 -17.07
C ARG A 179 -1.93 4.44 -17.11
N ALA A 180 -1.02 4.36 -16.14
CA ALA A 180 0.16 5.21 -16.08
C ALA A 180 1.10 4.97 -17.28
N ALA A 181 1.36 3.70 -17.64
CA ALA A 181 2.17 3.37 -18.83
C ALA A 181 1.52 3.84 -20.14
N GLN A 182 0.19 3.84 -20.22
CA GLN A 182 -0.54 4.25 -21.41
C GLN A 182 -0.58 5.77 -21.60
N GLN A 183 -0.48 6.52 -20.51
CA GLN A 183 -0.55 7.99 -20.50
C GLN A 183 0.83 8.66 -20.48
N ALA A 184 1.86 7.96 -20.00
CA ALA A 184 3.21 8.49 -19.95
C ALA A 184 3.81 8.66 -21.35
N THR A 185 4.43 9.82 -21.62
CA THR A 185 5.23 10.05 -22.84
C THR A 185 6.40 9.07 -22.95
N SER A 186 7.02 8.75 -21.80
CA SER A 186 8.05 7.73 -21.68
C SER A 186 7.77 6.85 -20.46
N PRO A 187 7.20 5.64 -20.63
CA PRO A 187 6.94 4.72 -19.52
C PRO A 187 8.20 4.40 -18.71
N ARG A 188 9.35 4.23 -19.37
CA ARG A 188 10.63 3.96 -18.71
C ARG A 188 10.99 5.01 -17.67
N ILE A 189 10.94 6.29 -18.06
CA ILE A 189 11.28 7.40 -17.17
C ILE A 189 10.22 7.51 -16.06
N ALA A 190 8.93 7.39 -16.41
CA ALA A 190 7.86 7.50 -15.42
C ALA A 190 7.98 6.44 -14.32
N PHE A 191 8.24 5.17 -14.68
CA PHE A 191 8.36 4.08 -13.71
C PHE A 191 9.71 4.05 -12.99
N ALA A 192 10.79 4.51 -13.62
CA ALA A 192 12.06 4.72 -12.92
C ALA A 192 11.93 5.81 -11.83
N THR A 193 11.31 6.95 -12.16
CA THR A 193 11.04 8.02 -11.20
C THR A 193 10.12 7.52 -10.08
N PHE A 194 9.02 6.84 -10.43
CA PHE A 194 8.12 6.24 -9.45
C PHE A 194 8.85 5.29 -8.51
N GLY A 195 9.65 4.37 -9.05
CA GLY A 195 10.43 3.41 -8.27
C GLY A 195 11.40 4.09 -7.32
N LEU A 196 12.11 5.14 -7.77
CA LEU A 196 13.03 5.90 -6.93
C LEU A 196 12.29 6.65 -5.81
N THR A 197 11.19 7.34 -6.13
CA THR A 197 10.39 8.06 -5.13
C THR A 197 9.74 7.11 -4.13
N PHE A 198 9.31 5.93 -4.60
CA PHE A 198 8.72 4.90 -3.76
C PHE A 198 9.77 4.29 -2.83
N ALA A 199 10.97 4.01 -3.34
CA ALA A 199 12.10 3.54 -2.53
C ALA A 199 12.50 4.55 -1.45
N ALA A 200 12.47 5.85 -1.75
CA ALA A 200 12.77 6.91 -0.78
C ALA A 200 11.68 7.08 0.30
N MET A 201 10.45 6.67 0.02
CA MET A 201 9.33 6.74 0.96
C MET A 201 9.32 5.56 1.95
N LEU A 202 9.92 4.41 1.58
CA LEU A 202 9.97 3.19 2.38
C LEU A 202 11.09 3.23 3.43
#